data_AF-I3KKX5-F1
#
_entry.id   AF-I3KKX5-F1
#
_cell.length_a   1.000
_cell.length_b   1.000
_cell.length_c   1.000
_cell.angle_alpha   90.00
_cell.angle_beta   90.00
_cell.angle_gamma   90.00
#
_symmetry.space_group_name_H-M   'P 1'
#
loop_
_entity.id
_entity.type
_entity.pdbx_description
1 polymer ?
#
loop_
_entity_poly.entity_id
_entity_poly.type
_entity_poly.pdbx_seq_one_letter_code
_entity_poly.pdbx_strand_id
1 'polypeptide(L)'
;IMAKHAVLSSGSKMWRSMSCSKSELRLDLTLACGQSFRWRETSEGHWTGVMGGRVWTLTQTDETLWYHVYNNQDKQKEGSDRKRRVGVSVLDKNTAEKRFRCAPEKEEDEPLAVSSVQNRELDEEMLRDYFQLDVRMGDLHKEWGAADCHFKHIAEVFKGVRMLRQDPTECLFSFICTSNNHISRIQGMVERLCQALGSPLCQLDQTSYHDFPTLSGLADSSIEARLRDLGFGYRARFIQQSAKQILDNHGPQWLEGLRSIPYLEARDALRTLPGVGTKVADCVCLMSLDKPEAVPVDTHVWQIAKRDYKYAANNGQKSITEKLNRDIGDFFRNLWGPYAGWAQSVLFCSDLKKFQSLKETAHLKQPVKEEEGEEEKMPCKKTKVKTECTGTAGNLKAKPACHKKAKISVKKEPVM
;
A
#
# COMPACT_ATOMS: atom_id res chain seq x y z
N ILE A 1 -27.67 -10.53 21.65
CA ILE A 1 -26.77 -9.46 22.12
C ILE A 1 -25.89 -9.11 20.92
N MET A 2 -25.97 -7.89 20.38
CA MET A 2 -25.08 -7.49 19.28
C MET A 2 -23.64 -7.47 19.78
N ALA A 3 -22.71 -8.04 19.02
CA ALA A 3 -21.29 -7.95 19.34
C ALA A 3 -20.85 -6.48 19.26
N LYS A 4 -19.88 -6.08 20.10
CA LYS A 4 -19.35 -4.71 20.15
C LYS A 4 -17.92 -4.70 19.67
N HIS A 5 -17.43 -3.55 19.23
CA HIS A 5 -16.01 -3.38 19.02
C HIS A 5 -15.24 -3.62 20.33
N ALA A 6 -14.25 -4.51 20.27
CA ALA A 6 -13.39 -4.85 21.39
C ALA A 6 -12.47 -3.67 21.71
N VAL A 7 -12.33 -3.39 23.01
CA VAL A 7 -11.33 -2.47 23.57
C VAL A 7 -10.53 -3.25 24.59
N LEU A 8 -9.20 -3.06 24.65
CA LEU A 8 -8.31 -3.86 25.49
C LEU A 8 -8.69 -3.80 26.98
N SER A 9 -9.21 -2.66 27.45
CA SER A 9 -9.71 -2.47 28.81
C SER A 9 -10.94 -3.34 29.15
N SER A 10 -11.68 -3.83 28.16
CA SER A 10 -12.98 -4.48 28.33
C SER A 10 -12.91 -6.00 28.52
N GLY A 11 -11.71 -6.61 28.55
CA GLY A 11 -11.56 -8.02 28.93
C GLY A 11 -10.31 -8.71 28.39
N SER A 12 -9.32 -8.95 29.25
CA SER A 12 -8.01 -9.52 28.87
C SER A 12 -8.06 -10.92 28.23
N LYS A 13 -9.09 -11.72 28.51
CA LYS A 13 -9.21 -13.10 28.02
C LYS A 13 -9.52 -13.21 26.52
N MET A 14 -10.01 -12.14 25.89
CA MET A 14 -10.38 -12.13 24.47
C MET A 14 -9.23 -11.71 23.56
N TRP A 15 -8.19 -11.11 24.13
CA TRP A 15 -7.07 -10.55 23.41
C TRP A 15 -5.90 -11.52 23.39
N ARG A 16 -5.22 -11.54 22.25
CA ARG A 16 -3.94 -12.22 22.04
C ARG A 16 -2.88 -11.16 21.77
N SER A 17 -1.62 -11.55 21.88
CA SER A 17 -0.50 -10.63 21.69
C SER A 17 0.70 -11.30 21.07
N MET A 18 1.51 -10.48 20.40
CA MET A 18 2.82 -10.85 19.90
C MET A 18 3.81 -9.70 20.08
N SER A 19 5.08 -10.04 20.28
CA SER A 19 6.16 -9.06 20.42
C SER A 19 6.33 -8.28 19.11
N CYS A 20 6.15 -6.97 19.17
CA CYS A 20 6.29 -6.08 18.03
C CYS A 20 6.45 -4.64 18.54
N SER A 21 7.64 -4.08 18.36
CA SER A 21 7.93 -2.74 18.86
C SER A 21 7.38 -1.66 17.93
N LYS A 22 7.10 -0.47 18.48
CA LYS A 22 6.69 0.70 17.68
C LYS A 22 7.74 1.16 16.69
N SER A 23 9.00 0.80 16.85
CA SER A 23 10.02 1.07 15.83
C SER A 23 9.85 0.17 14.60
N GLU A 24 9.29 -1.02 14.78
CA GLU A 24 9.02 -1.98 13.71
C GLU A 24 7.63 -1.77 13.09
N LEU A 25 6.59 -1.48 13.89
CA LEU A 25 5.23 -1.24 13.41
C LEU A 25 4.52 -0.13 14.19
N ARG A 26 3.97 0.85 13.48
CA ARG A 26 3.04 1.86 13.98
C ARG A 26 1.71 1.71 13.26
N LEU A 27 0.71 1.14 13.94
CA LEU A 27 -0.64 0.94 13.38
C LEU A 27 -1.25 2.25 12.86
N ASP A 28 -1.13 3.34 13.62
CA ASP A 28 -1.68 4.65 13.30
C ASP A 28 -1.10 5.25 12.02
N LEU A 29 0.19 5.03 11.77
CA LEU A 29 0.84 5.50 10.54
C LEU A 29 0.63 4.53 9.38
N THR A 30 0.67 3.22 9.64
CA THR A 30 0.60 2.18 8.59
C THR A 30 -0.82 2.01 8.06
N LEU A 31 -1.83 1.90 8.93
CA LEU A 31 -3.22 1.60 8.53
C LEU A 31 -3.97 2.83 8.02
N ALA A 32 -3.48 4.04 8.27
CA ALA A 32 -4.14 5.28 7.84
C ALA A 32 -3.43 6.04 6.71
N CYS A 33 -2.31 5.51 6.19
CA CYS A 33 -1.57 6.17 5.11
C CYS A 33 -2.04 5.82 3.69
N GLY A 34 -3.20 5.17 3.52
CA GLY A 34 -3.79 4.91 2.20
C GLY A 34 -3.19 3.73 1.44
N GLN A 35 -2.49 2.82 2.15
CA GLN A 35 -2.09 1.51 1.60
C GLN A 35 -3.30 0.56 1.53
N SER A 36 -4.05 0.46 2.63
CA SER A 36 -5.32 -0.27 2.72
C SER A 36 -6.45 0.70 3.03
N PHE A 37 -7.66 0.32 2.62
CA PHE A 37 -8.89 1.09 2.84
C PHE A 37 -9.88 0.34 3.75
N ARG A 38 -9.44 -0.76 4.38
CA ARG A 38 -10.28 -1.69 5.15
C ARG A 38 -10.19 -1.55 6.65
N TRP A 39 -9.36 -0.63 7.14
CA TRP A 39 -9.15 -0.40 8.56
C TRP A 39 -9.77 0.93 9.02
N ARG A 40 -10.39 0.94 10.19
CA ARG A 40 -10.92 2.12 10.87
C ARG A 40 -10.42 2.16 12.30
N GLU A 41 -10.06 3.34 12.78
CA GLU A 41 -9.89 3.58 14.21
C GLU A 41 -11.28 3.64 14.86
N THR A 42 -11.71 2.56 15.51
CA THR A 42 -13.04 2.40 16.09
C THR A 42 -13.10 2.84 17.56
N SER A 43 -11.94 2.89 18.21
CA SER A 43 -11.71 3.51 19.52
C SER A 43 -10.27 4.03 19.54
N GLU A 44 -9.90 4.86 20.52
CA GLU A 44 -8.56 5.46 20.59
C GLU A 44 -7.47 4.38 20.53
N GLY A 45 -6.64 4.41 19.48
CA GLY A 45 -5.58 3.43 19.25
C GLY A 45 -6.06 2.01 18.91
N HIS A 46 -7.35 1.80 18.65
CA HIS A 46 -7.94 0.50 18.30
C HIS A 46 -8.42 0.51 16.85
N TRP A 47 -7.79 -0.31 16.03
CA TRP A 47 -8.03 -0.40 14.59
C TRP A 47 -8.82 -1.66 14.26
N THR A 48 -10.05 -1.51 13.79
CA THR A 48 -10.88 -2.64 13.34
C THR A 48 -10.92 -2.69 11.83
N GLY A 49 -10.73 -3.88 11.26
CA GLY A 49 -10.72 -4.10 9.82
C GLY A 49 -10.92 -5.55 9.42
N VAL A 50 -10.92 -5.79 8.11
CA VAL A 50 -11.08 -7.12 7.53
C VAL A 50 -9.78 -7.54 6.86
N MET A 51 -9.32 -8.75 7.15
CA MET A 51 -8.12 -9.34 6.59
C MET A 51 -8.30 -10.86 6.52
N GLY A 52 -8.08 -11.46 5.35
CA GLY A 52 -8.17 -12.91 5.12
C GLY A 52 -9.52 -13.51 5.52
N GLY A 53 -10.63 -12.86 5.16
CA GLY A 53 -11.98 -13.33 5.47
C GLY A 53 -12.35 -13.29 6.96
N ARG A 54 -11.58 -12.60 7.79
CA ARG A 54 -11.81 -12.45 9.24
C ARG A 54 -11.88 -10.97 9.61
N VAL A 55 -12.65 -10.65 10.65
CA VAL A 55 -12.68 -9.32 11.26
C VAL A 55 -11.71 -9.30 12.42
N TRP A 56 -10.89 -8.26 12.47
CA TRP A 56 -9.83 -8.07 13.44
C TRP A 56 -10.01 -6.74 14.15
N THR A 57 -9.69 -6.68 15.43
CA THR A 57 -9.34 -5.43 16.11
C THR A 57 -7.89 -5.52 16.58
N LEU A 58 -7.09 -4.52 16.22
CA LEU A 58 -5.68 -4.40 16.56
C LEU A 58 -5.45 -3.19 17.46
N THR A 59 -4.58 -3.31 18.45
CA THR A 59 -4.05 -2.19 19.22
C THR A 59 -2.60 -2.48 19.61
N GLN A 60 -1.85 -1.49 20.07
CA GLN A 60 -0.42 -1.66 20.34
C GLN A 60 0.01 -0.89 21.58
N THR A 61 0.95 -1.48 22.32
CA THR A 61 1.78 -0.79 23.31
C THR A 61 3.14 -0.46 22.67
N ASP A 62 4.16 -0.07 23.44
CA ASP A 62 5.46 0.25 22.86
C ASP A 62 6.21 -0.97 22.30
N GLU A 63 6.02 -2.16 22.90
CA GLU A 63 6.74 -3.39 22.56
C GLU A 63 5.84 -4.56 22.14
N THR A 64 4.52 -4.37 22.12
CA THR A 64 3.56 -5.46 21.90
C THR A 64 2.41 -5.04 21.01
N LEU A 65 2.15 -5.84 19.98
CA LEU A 65 0.93 -5.81 19.17
C LEU A 65 -0.11 -6.72 19.83
N TRP A 66 -1.28 -6.17 20.11
CA TRP A 66 -2.44 -6.87 20.64
C TRP A 66 -3.49 -7.01 19.56
N TYR A 67 -4.13 -8.17 19.49
CA TYR A 67 -5.16 -8.44 18.50
C TYR A 67 -6.33 -9.26 19.06
N HIS A 68 -7.50 -9.05 18.48
CA HIS A 68 -8.71 -9.81 18.71
C HIS A 68 -9.34 -10.18 17.36
N VAL A 69 -9.74 -11.44 17.20
CA VAL A 69 -10.41 -11.95 15.99
C VAL A 69 -11.85 -12.30 16.33
N TYR A 70 -12.79 -11.77 15.56
CA TYR A 70 -14.21 -12.08 15.75
C TYR A 70 -14.54 -13.37 15.01
N ASN A 71 -14.95 -14.39 15.76
CA ASN A 71 -15.41 -15.64 15.19
C ASN A 71 -16.80 -15.46 14.56
N ASN A 72 -16.95 -15.94 13.32
CA ASN A 72 -18.20 -15.90 12.60
C ASN A 72 -19.18 -16.91 13.23
N GLN A 73 -20.07 -16.44 14.11
CA GLN A 73 -20.99 -17.30 14.87
C GLN A 73 -22.05 -18.00 13.99
N ASP A 74 -22.17 -17.64 12.71
CA ASP A 74 -23.26 -18.11 11.86
C ASP A 74 -22.94 -19.39 11.04
N LYS A 75 -21.67 -19.75 10.84
CA LYS A 75 -21.33 -20.99 10.09
C LYS A 75 -21.65 -22.29 10.83
N GLN A 76 -21.82 -22.26 12.16
CA GLN A 76 -22.16 -23.47 12.92
C GLN A 76 -23.66 -23.82 12.93
N LYS A 77 -24.56 -22.87 12.60
CA LYS A 77 -26.02 -23.15 12.63
C LYS A 77 -26.54 -23.80 11.35
N GLU A 78 -26.00 -23.48 10.17
CA GLU A 78 -26.47 -24.07 8.92
C GLU A 78 -26.09 -25.56 8.75
N GLY A 79 -25.07 -26.02 9.47
CA GLY A 79 -24.66 -27.44 9.49
C GLY A 79 -25.57 -28.34 10.32
N SER A 80 -26.22 -27.82 11.37
CA SER A 80 -27.08 -28.63 12.24
C SER A 80 -28.51 -28.81 11.71
N ASP A 81 -29.03 -27.82 10.96
CA ASP A 81 -30.40 -27.86 10.45
C ASP A 81 -30.57 -28.72 9.18
N ARG A 82 -29.50 -28.95 8.41
CA ARG A 82 -29.53 -29.92 7.30
C ARG A 82 -29.56 -31.39 7.76
N LYS A 83 -29.04 -31.70 8.95
CA LYS A 83 -29.09 -33.06 9.52
C LYS A 83 -30.44 -33.44 10.16
N ARG A 84 -31.38 -32.50 10.30
CA ARG A 84 -32.69 -32.74 10.95
C ARG A 84 -33.88 -32.91 10.01
N ARG A 85 -33.73 -32.77 8.69
CA ARG A 85 -34.84 -32.80 7.72
C ARG A 85 -34.79 -33.90 6.66
N VAL A 86 -34.15 -35.03 6.94
CA VAL A 86 -34.30 -36.24 6.10
C VAL A 86 -34.63 -37.43 6.99
N GLY A 87 -35.92 -37.65 7.21
CA GLY A 87 -36.47 -38.83 7.85
C GLY A 87 -37.97 -38.90 7.57
N VAL A 88 -38.45 -40.10 7.20
CA VAL A 88 -39.82 -40.48 6.73
C VAL A 88 -39.97 -40.35 5.21
N SER A 89 -40.20 -41.38 4.37
CA SER A 89 -40.73 -42.76 4.48
C SER A 89 -40.24 -43.66 3.30
N VAL A 90 -39.71 -44.88 3.48
CA VAL A 90 -40.28 -46.28 3.25
C VAL A 90 -41.03 -46.47 1.90
N LEU A 91 -40.76 -47.41 0.95
CA LEU A 91 -40.69 -48.90 0.93
C LEU A 91 -39.95 -49.40 -0.37
N ASP A 92 -39.02 -50.38 -0.30
CA ASP A 92 -39.12 -51.80 -0.79
C ASP A 92 -38.66 -51.99 -2.27
N LYS A 93 -37.78 -52.91 -2.76
CA LYS A 93 -37.42 -54.31 -2.45
C LYS A 93 -36.01 -54.70 -2.96
N ASN A 94 -35.37 -55.64 -2.23
CA ASN A 94 -34.37 -56.69 -2.56
C ASN A 94 -33.61 -56.71 -3.91
N THR A 95 -32.28 -56.95 -3.85
CA THR A 95 -31.61 -58.24 -4.18
C THR A 95 -30.14 -58.22 -3.70
N ALA A 96 -29.64 -59.37 -3.25
CA ALA A 96 -28.36 -59.59 -2.58
C ALA A 96 -27.12 -59.51 -3.50
N GLU A 97 -25.95 -59.15 -2.94
CA GLU A 97 -24.76 -60.01 -2.86
C GLU A 97 -23.54 -59.38 -2.15
N LYS A 98 -22.99 -60.15 -1.20
CA LYS A 98 -21.57 -60.34 -0.78
C LYS A 98 -20.64 -59.14 -0.47
N ARG A 99 -20.49 -58.91 0.84
CA ARG A 99 -19.25 -58.98 1.66
C ARG A 99 -17.98 -58.27 1.13
N PHE A 100 -17.65 -57.12 1.72
CA PHE A 100 -16.32 -56.83 2.27
C PHE A 100 -16.48 -56.03 3.57
N ARG A 101 -15.82 -56.49 4.64
CA ARG A 101 -15.80 -55.84 5.95
C ARG A 101 -14.68 -54.80 5.95
N CYS A 102 -15.01 -53.52 6.10
CA CYS A 102 -14.12 -52.52 6.70
C CYS A 102 -14.84 -51.95 7.94
N ALA A 103 -14.10 -51.91 9.05
CA ALA A 103 -14.57 -51.35 10.30
C ALA A 103 -14.88 -49.85 10.13
N PRO A 104 -15.86 -49.29 10.85
CA PRO A 104 -16.02 -47.85 10.88
C PRO A 104 -14.85 -47.26 11.69
N GLU A 105 -14.01 -46.49 11.01
CA GLU A 105 -13.11 -45.56 11.67
C GLU A 105 -13.98 -44.60 12.49
N LYS A 106 -13.69 -44.54 13.79
CA LYS A 106 -14.30 -43.56 14.68
C LYS A 106 -13.76 -42.19 14.26
N GLU A 107 -14.63 -41.31 13.78
CA GLU A 107 -14.34 -39.87 13.78
C GLU A 107 -14.13 -39.46 15.25
N GLU A 108 -12.87 -39.26 15.63
CA GLU A 108 -12.51 -38.72 16.94
C GLU A 108 -12.82 -37.22 16.95
N ASP A 109 -13.65 -36.79 17.91
CA ASP A 109 -13.88 -35.38 18.24
C ASP A 109 -12.52 -34.74 18.60
N GLU A 110 -11.99 -33.89 17.71
CA GLU A 110 -10.79 -33.08 17.97
C GLU A 110 -11.04 -32.17 19.20
N PRO A 111 -10.23 -32.28 20.28
CA PRO A 111 -10.50 -31.56 21.51
C PRO A 111 -10.38 -30.02 21.32
N LEU A 112 -11.36 -29.28 21.85
CA LEU A 112 -11.47 -27.80 21.81
C LEU A 112 -10.19 -27.04 22.16
N ALA A 113 -9.30 -27.62 22.97
CA ALA A 113 -8.00 -27.02 23.30
C ALA A 113 -7.03 -27.01 22.12
N VAL A 114 -6.97 -28.08 21.31
CA VAL A 114 -6.07 -28.21 20.15
C VAL A 114 -6.48 -27.25 19.04
N SER A 115 -7.78 -27.17 18.73
CA SER A 115 -8.30 -26.20 17.75
C SER A 115 -8.08 -24.74 18.19
N SER A 116 -8.09 -24.44 19.49
CA SER A 116 -7.84 -23.08 19.99
C SER A 116 -6.38 -22.63 19.83
N VAL A 117 -5.42 -23.56 19.94
CA VAL A 117 -3.98 -23.33 19.75
C VAL A 117 -3.64 -23.21 18.27
N GLN A 118 -4.14 -24.10 17.43
CA GLN A 118 -3.95 -24.03 15.96
C GLN A 118 -4.51 -22.72 15.39
N ASN A 119 -5.69 -22.28 15.86
CA ASN A 119 -6.24 -20.99 15.44
C ASN A 119 -5.37 -19.80 15.87
N ARG A 120 -4.60 -19.92 16.96
CA ARG A 120 -3.68 -18.87 17.40
C ARG A 120 -2.46 -18.77 16.51
N GLU A 121 -1.83 -19.90 16.19
CA GLU A 121 -0.66 -19.94 15.32
C GLU A 121 -0.99 -19.39 13.93
N LEU A 122 -2.11 -19.82 13.36
CA LEU A 122 -2.62 -19.29 12.09
C LEU A 122 -2.88 -17.78 12.14
N ASP A 123 -3.45 -17.26 13.23
CA ASP A 123 -3.68 -15.82 13.36
C ASP A 123 -2.36 -15.02 13.40
N GLU A 124 -1.38 -15.51 14.16
CA GLU A 124 -0.07 -14.88 14.26
C GLU A 124 0.69 -14.94 12.93
N GLU A 125 0.61 -16.05 12.19
CA GLU A 125 1.17 -16.19 10.84
C GLU A 125 0.53 -15.20 9.85
N MET A 126 -0.80 -15.07 9.86
CA MET A 126 -1.51 -14.11 9.01
C MET A 126 -1.08 -12.67 9.31
N LEU A 127 -0.91 -12.30 10.58
CA LEU A 127 -0.43 -10.98 10.97
C LEU A 127 1.03 -10.76 10.56
N ARG A 128 1.89 -11.77 10.73
CA ARG A 128 3.29 -11.72 10.30
C ARG A 128 3.42 -11.53 8.81
N ASP A 129 2.63 -12.24 8.02
CA ASP A 129 2.61 -12.12 6.57
C ASP A 129 2.05 -10.75 6.13
N TYR A 130 0.87 -10.37 6.63
CA TYR A 130 0.21 -9.12 6.23
C TYR A 130 1.01 -7.87 6.58
N PHE A 131 1.60 -7.85 7.78
CA PHE A 131 2.50 -6.78 8.19
C PHE A 131 3.96 -7.04 7.80
N GLN A 132 4.28 -8.11 7.07
CA GLN A 132 5.64 -8.50 6.64
C GLN A 132 6.70 -8.45 7.75
N LEU A 133 6.38 -8.93 8.95
CA LEU A 133 7.17 -8.74 10.17
C LEU A 133 8.55 -9.43 10.18
N ASP A 134 8.83 -10.29 9.20
CA ASP A 134 10.15 -10.92 9.04
C ASP A 134 11.21 -9.94 8.48
N VAL A 135 10.77 -8.84 7.85
CA VAL A 135 11.66 -7.76 7.39
C VAL A 135 11.94 -6.81 8.55
N ARG A 136 13.21 -6.58 8.88
CA ARG A 136 13.60 -5.69 10.00
C ARG A 136 13.63 -4.23 9.55
N MET A 137 12.65 -3.43 9.97
CA MET A 137 12.54 -2.02 9.58
C MET A 137 13.73 -1.21 10.10
N GLY A 138 14.26 -1.54 11.27
CA GLY A 138 15.45 -0.88 11.82
C GLY A 138 16.68 -0.97 10.92
N ASP A 139 16.86 -2.05 10.16
CA ASP A 139 18.01 -2.20 9.27
C ASP A 139 17.81 -1.41 7.98
N LEU A 140 16.61 -1.48 7.38
CA LEU A 140 16.25 -0.66 6.22
C LEU A 140 16.36 0.85 6.51
N HIS A 141 15.88 1.31 7.67
CA HIS A 141 15.99 2.72 8.07
C HIS A 141 17.45 3.20 8.19
N LYS A 142 18.36 2.33 8.64
CA LYS A 142 19.79 2.65 8.70
C LYS A 142 20.39 2.77 7.30
N GLU A 143 20.08 1.84 6.41
CA GLU A 143 20.57 1.84 5.03
C GLU A 143 20.08 3.08 4.27
N TRP A 144 18.77 3.34 4.29
CA TRP A 144 18.21 4.51 3.62
C TRP A 144 18.69 5.81 4.25
N GLY A 145 18.79 5.88 5.58
CA GLY A 145 19.30 7.07 6.26
C GLY A 145 20.80 7.33 6.04
N ALA A 146 21.58 6.31 5.68
CA ALA A 146 22.97 6.45 5.28
C ALA A 146 23.09 6.96 3.83
N ALA A 147 22.18 6.54 2.94
CA ALA A 147 22.13 6.99 1.55
C ALA A 147 21.49 8.37 1.39
N ASP A 148 20.59 8.76 2.30
CA ASP A 148 19.74 9.95 2.17
C ASP A 148 19.52 10.66 3.51
N CYS A 149 20.12 11.85 3.64
CA CYS A 149 20.02 12.66 4.84
C CYS A 149 18.61 13.25 5.07
N HIS A 150 17.84 13.49 4.00
CA HIS A 150 16.47 13.93 4.12
C HIS A 150 15.61 12.81 4.69
N PHE A 151 15.73 11.60 4.13
CA PHE A 151 15.05 10.42 4.66
C PHE A 151 15.41 10.20 6.14
N LYS A 152 16.70 10.28 6.50
CA LYS A 152 17.16 10.10 7.88
C LYS A 152 16.40 11.01 8.86
N HIS A 153 16.23 12.28 8.53
CA HIS A 153 15.51 13.23 9.37
C HIS A 153 14.02 12.88 9.51
N ILE A 154 13.37 12.51 8.41
CA ILE A 154 11.96 12.08 8.45
C ILE A 154 11.79 10.80 9.28
N ALA A 155 12.71 9.85 9.14
CA ALA A 155 12.70 8.56 9.82
C ALA A 155 12.89 8.67 11.35
N GLU A 156 13.33 9.80 11.89
CA GLU A 156 13.37 10.03 13.34
C GLU A 156 11.95 10.11 13.94
N VAL A 157 11.01 10.67 13.18
CA VAL A 157 9.61 10.89 13.58
C VAL A 157 8.71 9.77 13.07
N PHE A 158 8.88 9.37 11.81
CA PHE A 158 8.03 8.39 11.11
C PHE A 158 8.63 6.99 11.16
N LYS A 159 8.90 6.48 12.37
CA LYS A 159 9.30 5.08 12.60
C LYS A 159 8.11 4.13 12.49
N GLY A 160 8.37 2.86 12.16
CA GLY A 160 7.35 1.82 12.14
C GLY A 160 6.31 1.94 11.01
N VAL A 161 6.55 2.78 9.98
CA VAL A 161 5.71 2.79 8.77
C VAL A 161 6.08 1.58 7.94
N ARG A 162 5.20 0.56 7.91
CA ARG A 162 5.44 -0.69 7.18
C ARG A 162 4.68 -0.76 5.87
N MET A 163 5.16 -1.60 4.96
CA MET A 163 4.43 -1.99 3.76
C MET A 163 3.53 -3.19 4.07
N LEU A 164 2.23 -3.06 3.80
CA LEU A 164 1.28 -4.17 3.91
C LEU A 164 1.47 -5.14 2.73
N ARG A 165 1.29 -6.44 2.98
CA ARG A 165 1.18 -7.49 1.96
C ARG A 165 -0.27 -7.88 1.78
N GLN A 166 -0.97 -7.14 0.92
CA GLN A 166 -2.41 -7.29 0.71
C GLN A 166 -2.73 -8.45 -0.23
N ASP A 167 -3.98 -8.90 -0.16
CA ASP A 167 -4.59 -9.75 -1.17
C ASP A 167 -4.55 -9.03 -2.54
N PRO A 168 -4.00 -9.65 -3.61
CA PRO A 168 -3.91 -9.07 -4.94
C PRO A 168 -5.24 -8.61 -5.53
N THR A 169 -6.33 -9.35 -5.29
CA THR A 169 -7.67 -9.00 -5.78
C THR A 169 -8.18 -7.75 -5.05
N GLU A 170 -8.20 -7.77 -3.71
CA GLU A 170 -8.60 -6.62 -2.89
C GLU A 170 -7.77 -5.38 -3.24
N CYS A 171 -6.45 -5.53 -3.34
CA CYS A 171 -5.53 -4.45 -3.66
C CYS A 171 -5.85 -3.85 -5.04
N LEU A 172 -5.91 -4.67 -6.10
CA LEU A 172 -6.17 -4.21 -7.46
C LEU A 172 -7.48 -3.41 -7.56
N PHE A 173 -8.59 -3.97 -7.11
CA PHE A 173 -9.90 -3.33 -7.27
C PHE A 173 -10.09 -2.13 -6.34
N SER A 174 -9.43 -2.13 -5.18
CA SER A 174 -9.33 -0.94 -4.33
C SER A 174 -8.54 0.17 -5.02
N PHE A 175 -7.40 -0.14 -5.66
CA PHE A 175 -6.56 0.86 -6.32
C PHE A 175 -7.15 1.40 -7.64
N ILE A 176 -7.98 0.64 -8.35
CA ILE A 176 -8.82 1.17 -9.45
C ILE A 176 -9.69 2.33 -8.95
N CYS A 177 -10.19 2.27 -7.71
CA CYS A 177 -11.00 3.32 -7.09
C CYS A 177 -10.21 4.61 -6.75
N THR A 178 -8.87 4.57 -6.76
CA THR A 178 -8.00 5.67 -6.27
C THR A 178 -7.73 6.75 -7.32
N SER A 179 -7.85 6.42 -8.61
CA SER A 179 -7.58 7.36 -9.71
C SER A 179 -8.40 8.64 -9.55
N ASN A 180 -7.77 9.83 -9.51
CA ASN A 180 -8.45 11.12 -9.31
C ASN A 180 -9.45 11.12 -8.14
N ASN A 181 -8.98 10.77 -6.94
CA ASN A 181 -9.79 10.60 -5.75
C ASN A 181 -8.98 10.93 -4.47
N HIS A 182 -9.60 10.93 -3.29
CA HIS A 182 -8.93 11.16 -2.01
C HIS A 182 -9.26 10.04 -1.00
N ILE A 183 -8.35 9.80 -0.05
CA ILE A 183 -8.35 8.62 0.84
C ILE A 183 -9.73 8.37 1.48
N SER A 184 -10.34 9.38 2.11
CA SER A 184 -11.65 9.23 2.76
C SER A 184 -12.78 8.77 1.82
N ARG A 185 -12.83 9.30 0.58
CA ARG A 185 -13.85 8.89 -0.40
C ARG A 185 -13.57 7.48 -0.93
N ILE A 186 -12.30 7.14 -1.14
CA ILE A 186 -11.90 5.78 -1.56
C ILE A 186 -12.31 4.77 -0.50
N GLN A 187 -12.06 5.07 0.78
CA GLN A 187 -12.47 4.24 1.92
C GLN A 187 -13.97 3.94 1.90
N GLY A 188 -14.80 4.98 1.75
CA GLY A 188 -16.25 4.80 1.65
C GLY A 188 -16.69 4.07 0.37
N MET A 189 -15.97 4.21 -0.74
CA MET A 189 -16.24 3.42 -1.96
C MET A 189 -15.97 1.94 -1.73
N VAL A 190 -14.79 1.59 -1.20
CA VAL A 190 -14.41 0.20 -0.91
C VAL A 190 -15.37 -0.43 0.10
N GLU A 191 -15.81 0.30 1.11
CA GLU A 191 -16.83 -0.20 2.04
C GLU A 191 -18.16 -0.51 1.35
N ARG A 192 -18.67 0.39 0.52
CA ARG A 192 -19.91 0.13 -0.25
C ARG A 192 -19.74 -1.03 -1.22
N LEU A 193 -18.55 -1.21 -1.80
CA LEU A 193 -18.23 -2.36 -2.65
C LEU A 193 -18.39 -3.66 -1.88
N CYS A 194 -17.74 -3.77 -0.72
CA CYS A 194 -17.80 -4.96 0.14
C CYS A 194 -19.20 -5.19 0.70
N GLN A 195 -19.91 -4.15 1.14
CA GLN A 195 -21.29 -4.29 1.63
C GLN A 195 -22.27 -4.76 0.55
N ALA A 196 -22.07 -4.33 -0.70
CA ALA A 196 -22.94 -4.70 -1.80
C ALA A 196 -22.65 -6.11 -2.32
N LEU A 197 -21.38 -6.48 -2.44
CA LEU A 197 -20.95 -7.66 -3.21
C LEU A 197 -20.16 -8.69 -2.40
N GLY A 198 -19.71 -8.35 -1.20
CA GLY A 198 -18.94 -9.22 -0.32
C GLY A 198 -19.82 -10.10 0.56
N SER A 199 -19.27 -11.23 1.00
CA SER A 199 -19.97 -12.11 1.94
C SER A 199 -20.01 -11.48 3.34
N PRO A 200 -21.16 -11.51 4.05
CA PRO A 200 -21.23 -10.97 5.41
C PRO A 200 -20.34 -11.78 6.37
N LEU A 201 -19.62 -11.07 7.25
CA LEU A 201 -18.71 -11.67 8.24
C LEU A 201 -19.25 -11.54 9.66
N CYS A 202 -19.56 -10.31 10.09
CA CYS A 202 -20.21 -10.06 11.37
C CYS A 202 -20.76 -8.62 11.42
N GLN A 203 -21.54 -8.33 12.45
CA GLN A 203 -21.95 -6.97 12.79
C GLN A 203 -21.41 -6.61 14.18
N LEU A 204 -20.70 -5.47 14.25
CA LEU A 204 -20.16 -4.90 15.49
C LEU A 204 -20.81 -3.54 15.71
N ASP A 205 -21.48 -3.36 16.84
CA ASP A 205 -22.33 -2.20 17.11
C ASP A 205 -23.32 -1.95 15.95
N GLN A 206 -23.19 -0.83 15.24
CA GLN A 206 -24.01 -0.48 14.07
C GLN A 206 -23.30 -0.73 12.72
N THR A 207 -22.11 -1.33 12.75
CA THR A 207 -21.26 -1.50 11.57
C THR A 207 -21.26 -2.96 11.11
N SER A 208 -21.72 -3.19 9.87
CA SER A 208 -21.69 -4.51 9.23
C SER A 208 -20.41 -4.71 8.43
N TYR A 209 -19.64 -5.72 8.82
CA TYR A 209 -18.40 -6.13 8.16
C TYR A 209 -18.68 -7.23 7.15
N HIS A 210 -18.18 -7.03 5.94
CA HIS A 210 -18.28 -7.96 4.81
C HIS A 210 -16.88 -8.24 4.29
N ASP A 211 -16.67 -9.41 3.72
CA ASP A 211 -15.44 -9.75 3.02
C ASP A 211 -15.27 -8.95 1.74
N PHE A 212 -14.09 -9.03 1.11
CA PHE A 212 -13.92 -8.48 -0.23
C PHE A 212 -14.69 -9.32 -1.27
N PRO A 213 -15.30 -8.71 -2.30
CA PRO A 213 -15.99 -9.47 -3.34
C PRO A 213 -15.04 -10.39 -4.11
N THR A 214 -15.52 -11.57 -4.49
CA THR A 214 -14.75 -12.50 -5.32
C THR A 214 -14.60 -11.97 -6.75
N LEU A 215 -13.56 -12.43 -7.48
CA LEU A 215 -13.38 -12.10 -8.90
C LEU A 215 -14.63 -12.42 -9.73
N SER A 216 -15.24 -13.59 -9.51
CA SER A 216 -16.48 -13.98 -10.18
C SER A 216 -17.64 -13.05 -9.83
N GLY A 217 -17.75 -12.62 -8.57
CA GLY A 217 -18.76 -11.66 -8.13
C GLY A 217 -18.58 -10.27 -8.76
N LEU A 218 -17.35 -9.86 -9.09
CA LEU A 218 -17.06 -8.59 -9.76
C LEU A 218 -17.24 -8.66 -11.29
N ALA A 219 -17.07 -9.83 -11.89
CA ALA A 219 -17.10 -10.02 -13.35
C ALA A 219 -18.51 -10.09 -13.95
N ASP A 220 -19.54 -10.29 -13.12
CA ASP A 220 -20.93 -10.40 -13.58
C ASP A 220 -21.39 -9.15 -14.34
N SER A 221 -22.19 -9.34 -15.40
CA SER A 221 -22.58 -8.27 -16.32
C SER A 221 -23.48 -7.21 -15.68
N SER A 222 -24.17 -7.54 -14.59
CA SER A 222 -25.02 -6.61 -13.84
C SER A 222 -24.23 -5.64 -12.95
N ILE A 223 -22.96 -5.94 -12.68
CA ILE A 223 -22.14 -5.25 -11.67
C ILE A 223 -21.82 -3.82 -12.07
N GLU A 224 -21.57 -3.54 -13.36
CA GLU A 224 -21.28 -2.16 -13.78
C GLU A 224 -22.45 -1.23 -13.44
N ALA A 225 -23.69 -1.61 -13.76
CA ALA A 225 -24.87 -0.79 -13.48
C ALA A 225 -25.03 -0.57 -11.97
N ARG A 226 -24.93 -1.64 -11.19
CA ARG A 226 -25.03 -1.59 -9.73
C ARG A 226 -23.96 -0.69 -9.09
N LEU A 227 -22.73 -0.72 -9.58
CA LEU A 227 -21.65 0.14 -9.08
C LEU A 227 -21.85 1.61 -9.48
N ARG A 228 -22.47 1.89 -10.63
CA ARG A 228 -22.85 3.27 -11.00
C ARG A 228 -23.86 3.84 -10.01
N ASP A 229 -24.87 3.06 -9.64
CA ASP A 229 -25.87 3.45 -8.62
C ASP A 229 -25.23 3.71 -7.25
N LEU A 230 -24.17 2.96 -6.92
CA LEU A 230 -23.38 3.14 -5.68
C LEU A 230 -22.34 4.30 -5.75
N GLY A 231 -22.33 5.06 -6.85
CA GLY A 231 -21.52 6.26 -7.00
C GLY A 231 -20.07 6.04 -7.45
N PHE A 232 -19.76 4.90 -8.08
CA PHE A 232 -18.41 4.62 -8.61
C PHE A 232 -18.10 5.40 -9.90
N GLY A 233 -19.13 5.92 -10.58
CA GLY A 233 -18.99 6.67 -11.83
C GLY A 233 -18.32 5.84 -12.91
N TYR A 234 -17.37 6.43 -13.64
CA TYR A 234 -16.67 5.73 -14.73
C TYR A 234 -15.86 4.50 -14.26
N ARG A 235 -15.50 4.42 -12.97
CA ARG A 235 -14.71 3.31 -12.41
C ARG A 235 -15.50 2.01 -12.31
N ALA A 236 -16.84 2.10 -12.29
CA ALA A 236 -17.71 0.93 -12.31
C ALA A 236 -17.40 0.00 -13.50
N ARG A 237 -17.22 0.61 -14.69
CA ARG A 237 -16.81 -0.10 -15.90
C ARG A 237 -15.45 -0.77 -15.74
N PHE A 238 -14.47 -0.06 -15.16
CA PHE A 238 -13.12 -0.57 -14.98
C PHE A 238 -13.06 -1.77 -14.04
N ILE A 239 -13.82 -1.74 -12.94
CA ILE A 239 -13.92 -2.86 -12.00
C ILE A 239 -14.50 -4.09 -12.70
N GLN A 240 -15.68 -3.95 -13.31
CA GLN A 240 -16.36 -5.08 -13.93
C GLN A 240 -15.56 -5.66 -15.11
N GLN A 241 -15.06 -4.80 -16.00
CA GLN A 241 -14.32 -5.26 -17.19
C GLN A 241 -12.95 -5.86 -16.85
N SER A 242 -12.25 -5.33 -15.84
CA SER A 242 -10.99 -5.94 -15.39
C SER A 242 -11.22 -7.32 -14.78
N ALA A 243 -12.24 -7.48 -13.92
CA ALA A 243 -12.58 -8.78 -13.35
C ALA A 243 -12.96 -9.79 -14.44
N LYS A 244 -13.78 -9.36 -15.41
CA LYS A 244 -14.15 -10.19 -16.56
C LYS A 244 -12.94 -10.59 -17.41
N GLN A 245 -12.06 -9.64 -17.74
CA GLN A 245 -10.85 -9.91 -18.53
C GLN A 245 -9.91 -10.90 -17.83
N ILE A 246 -9.76 -10.78 -16.50
CA ILE A 246 -8.95 -11.73 -15.71
C ILE A 246 -9.52 -13.15 -15.85
N LEU A 247 -10.82 -13.32 -15.64
CA LEU A 247 -11.45 -14.65 -15.70
C LEU A 247 -11.44 -15.24 -17.11
N ASP A 248 -11.74 -14.43 -18.13
CA ASP A 248 -11.87 -14.91 -19.51
C ASP A 248 -10.49 -15.27 -20.11
N ASN A 249 -9.44 -14.49 -19.82
CA ASN A 249 -8.16 -14.60 -20.53
C ASN A 249 -7.04 -15.27 -19.71
N HIS A 250 -7.13 -15.27 -18.39
CA HIS A 250 -6.01 -15.68 -17.52
C HIS A 250 -6.40 -16.70 -16.44
N GLY A 251 -7.62 -16.64 -15.93
CA GLY A 251 -8.12 -17.47 -14.84
C GLY A 251 -7.95 -16.84 -13.44
N PRO A 252 -8.57 -17.44 -12.42
CA PRO A 252 -8.70 -16.84 -11.09
C PRO A 252 -7.39 -16.75 -10.29
N GLN A 253 -6.36 -17.51 -10.66
CA GLN A 253 -5.06 -17.56 -9.98
C GLN A 253 -4.01 -16.63 -10.61
N TRP A 254 -4.39 -15.88 -11.65
CA TRP A 254 -3.44 -15.07 -12.40
C TRP A 254 -2.80 -13.96 -11.56
N LEU A 255 -3.59 -13.27 -10.72
CA LEU A 255 -3.10 -12.18 -9.87
C LEU A 255 -2.07 -12.69 -8.84
N GLU A 256 -2.36 -13.79 -8.13
CA GLU A 256 -1.40 -14.48 -7.27
C GLU A 256 -0.11 -14.85 -8.02
N GLY A 257 -0.24 -15.36 -9.24
CA GLY A 257 0.90 -15.74 -10.07
C GLY A 257 1.86 -14.59 -10.39
N LEU A 258 1.38 -13.33 -10.38
CA LEU A 258 2.22 -12.16 -10.62
C LEU A 258 3.23 -11.90 -9.49
N ARG A 259 3.06 -12.50 -8.30
CA ARG A 259 4.07 -12.48 -7.24
C ARG A 259 5.38 -13.15 -7.67
N SER A 260 5.32 -14.14 -8.54
CA SER A 260 6.48 -14.95 -8.92
C SER A 260 7.27 -14.43 -10.12
N ILE A 261 6.79 -13.39 -10.81
CA ILE A 261 7.45 -12.84 -12.01
C ILE A 261 8.18 -11.52 -11.72
N PRO A 262 9.11 -11.07 -12.58
CA PRO A 262 9.81 -9.80 -12.38
C PRO A 262 8.88 -8.59 -12.32
N TYR A 263 9.28 -7.55 -11.56
CA TYR A 263 8.47 -6.34 -11.33
C TYR A 263 7.95 -5.69 -12.63
N LEU A 264 8.82 -5.48 -13.62
CA LEU A 264 8.42 -4.80 -14.86
C LEU A 264 7.39 -5.63 -15.65
N GLU A 265 7.53 -6.96 -15.65
CA GLU A 265 6.58 -7.86 -16.29
C GLU A 265 5.23 -7.86 -15.57
N ALA A 266 5.23 -7.93 -14.22
CA ALA A 266 4.01 -7.83 -13.42
C ALA A 266 3.29 -6.48 -13.65
N ARG A 267 4.05 -5.38 -13.66
CA ARG A 267 3.50 -4.04 -13.91
C ARG A 267 2.88 -3.94 -15.30
N ASP A 268 3.59 -4.39 -16.33
CA ASP A 268 3.11 -4.28 -17.71
C ASP A 268 1.92 -5.22 -17.97
N ALA A 269 1.89 -6.39 -17.32
CA ALA A 269 0.73 -7.29 -17.31
C ALA A 269 -0.51 -6.63 -16.69
N LEU A 270 -0.37 -5.99 -15.53
CA LEU A 270 -1.47 -5.26 -14.86
C LEU A 270 -2.01 -4.10 -15.72
N ARG A 271 -1.14 -3.39 -16.45
CA ARG A 271 -1.51 -2.26 -17.32
C ARG A 271 -2.37 -2.65 -18.53
N THR A 272 -2.50 -3.94 -18.81
CA THR A 272 -3.43 -4.43 -19.83
C THR A 272 -4.90 -4.35 -19.38
N LEU A 273 -5.15 -4.15 -18.08
CA LEU A 273 -6.49 -4.11 -17.51
C LEU A 273 -7.14 -2.73 -17.62
N PRO A 274 -8.45 -2.65 -17.88
CA PRO A 274 -9.20 -1.40 -17.91
C PRO A 274 -9.05 -0.57 -16.63
N GLY A 275 -8.62 0.68 -16.76
CA GLY A 275 -8.48 1.60 -15.63
C GLY A 275 -7.18 1.44 -14.83
N VAL A 276 -6.28 0.56 -15.26
CA VAL A 276 -4.98 0.35 -14.61
C VAL A 276 -3.87 1.07 -15.39
N GLY A 277 -3.55 2.28 -14.96
CA GLY A 277 -2.36 3.01 -15.44
C GLY A 277 -1.11 2.68 -14.63
N THR A 278 0.04 3.26 -15.02
CA THR A 278 1.36 3.04 -14.40
C THR A 278 1.33 3.16 -12.87
N LYS A 279 0.75 4.25 -12.35
CA LYS A 279 0.62 4.45 -10.89
C LYS A 279 -0.17 3.34 -10.19
N VAL A 280 -1.30 2.92 -10.77
CA VAL A 280 -2.15 1.87 -10.17
C VAL A 280 -1.41 0.53 -10.20
N ALA A 281 -0.77 0.20 -11.33
CA ALA A 281 0.04 -1.00 -11.46
C ALA A 281 1.19 -1.02 -10.44
N ASP A 282 1.92 0.10 -10.27
CA ASP A 282 3.00 0.20 -9.29
C ASP A 282 2.49 0.05 -7.85
N CYS A 283 1.32 0.62 -7.51
CA CYS A 283 0.71 0.40 -6.19
C CYS A 283 0.42 -1.08 -5.95
N VAL A 284 -0.15 -1.79 -6.92
CA VAL A 284 -0.47 -3.22 -6.80
C VAL A 284 0.80 -4.06 -6.71
N CYS A 285 1.82 -3.73 -7.53
CA CYS A 285 3.14 -4.35 -7.46
C CYS A 285 3.75 -4.23 -6.06
N LEU A 286 3.77 -3.01 -5.51
CA LEU A 286 4.37 -2.71 -4.21
C LEU A 286 3.61 -3.35 -3.05
N MET A 287 2.27 -3.27 -3.07
CA MET A 287 1.43 -3.53 -1.89
C MET A 287 0.79 -4.91 -1.87
N SER A 288 0.91 -5.71 -2.95
CA SER A 288 0.33 -7.07 -2.99
C SER A 288 1.12 -8.11 -3.78
N LEU A 289 2.07 -7.71 -4.64
CA LEU A 289 2.79 -8.63 -5.53
C LEU A 289 4.26 -8.82 -5.19
N ASP A 290 4.68 -8.46 -3.97
CA ASP A 290 6.05 -8.69 -3.49
C ASP A 290 7.13 -8.00 -4.35
N LYS A 291 6.85 -6.78 -4.84
CA LYS A 291 7.80 -5.93 -5.61
C LYS A 291 8.25 -4.72 -4.80
N PRO A 292 9.10 -4.89 -3.77
CA PRO A 292 9.52 -3.81 -2.88
C PRO A 292 10.25 -2.65 -3.58
N GLU A 293 10.74 -2.87 -4.80
CA GLU A 293 11.40 -1.88 -5.66
C GLU A 293 10.43 -1.00 -6.45
N ALA A 294 9.14 -1.33 -6.47
CA ALA A 294 8.12 -0.56 -7.17
C ALA A 294 7.89 0.80 -6.49
N VAL A 295 7.95 1.89 -7.26
CA VAL A 295 7.82 3.27 -6.74
C VAL A 295 6.62 3.95 -7.43
N PRO A 296 5.42 3.96 -6.82
CA PRO A 296 4.25 4.56 -7.42
C PRO A 296 4.37 6.08 -7.46
N VAL A 297 4.62 6.66 -8.64
CA VAL A 297 4.76 8.11 -8.80
C VAL A 297 3.40 8.75 -9.06
N ASP A 298 2.84 9.40 -8.04
CA ASP A 298 1.66 10.25 -8.11
C ASP A 298 2.02 11.74 -7.95
N THR A 299 1.01 12.59 -7.76
CA THR A 299 1.24 14.02 -7.53
C THR A 299 2.00 14.29 -6.24
N HIS A 300 1.79 13.53 -5.17
CA HIS A 300 2.52 13.72 -3.90
C HIS A 300 3.99 13.35 -4.06
N VAL A 301 4.29 12.18 -4.61
CA VAL A 301 5.66 11.73 -4.86
C VAL A 301 6.38 12.69 -5.81
N TRP A 302 5.68 13.21 -6.81
CA TRP A 302 6.24 14.24 -7.68
C TRP A 302 6.56 15.54 -6.93
N GLN A 303 5.70 15.99 -6.01
CA GLN A 303 5.98 17.16 -5.17
C GLN A 303 7.16 16.91 -4.22
N ILE A 304 7.25 15.74 -3.60
CA ILE A 304 8.38 15.35 -2.75
C ILE A 304 9.69 15.39 -3.56
N ALA A 305 9.72 14.76 -4.74
CA ALA A 305 10.89 14.77 -5.63
C ALA A 305 11.33 16.20 -5.99
N LYS A 306 10.39 17.10 -6.26
CA LYS A 306 10.67 18.51 -6.56
C LYS A 306 11.13 19.32 -5.35
N ARG A 307 10.39 19.25 -4.25
CA ARG A 307 10.58 20.06 -3.04
C ARG A 307 11.84 19.64 -2.29
N ASP A 308 12.00 18.34 -2.07
CA ASP A 308 12.97 17.81 -1.11
C ASP A 308 14.27 17.35 -1.80
N TYR A 309 14.16 16.88 -3.05
CA TYR A 309 15.31 16.37 -3.83
C TYR A 309 15.71 17.29 -4.99
N LYS A 310 15.02 18.42 -5.17
CA LYS A 310 15.25 19.40 -6.26
C LYS A 310 15.22 18.76 -7.66
N TYR A 311 14.52 17.64 -7.81
CA TYR A 311 14.44 16.89 -9.06
C TYR A 311 13.67 17.69 -10.11
N ALA A 312 14.32 17.99 -11.24
CA ALA A 312 13.75 18.69 -12.39
C ALA A 312 13.00 20.01 -12.05
N ALA A 313 13.43 20.72 -10.99
CA ALA A 313 12.78 21.94 -10.49
C ALA A 313 12.66 23.07 -11.54
N ASN A 314 13.46 23.04 -12.61
CA ASN A 314 13.52 24.07 -13.64
C ASN A 314 12.84 23.71 -14.98
N ASN A 315 12.28 22.51 -15.10
CA ASN A 315 11.57 22.11 -16.32
C ASN A 315 10.09 22.48 -16.15
N GLY A 316 9.57 23.40 -16.97
CA GLY A 316 8.18 23.90 -16.96
C GLY A 316 7.08 22.85 -17.25
N GLN A 317 7.33 21.59 -16.92
CA GLN A 317 6.45 20.45 -17.10
C GLN A 317 5.28 20.51 -16.12
N LYS A 318 4.05 20.50 -16.67
CA LYS A 318 2.78 20.65 -15.96
C LYS A 318 2.10 19.33 -15.59
N SER A 319 2.53 18.21 -16.16
CA SER A 319 1.91 16.88 -15.96
C SER A 319 2.94 15.75 -15.84
N ILE A 320 2.53 14.66 -15.18
CA ILE A 320 3.32 13.45 -15.05
C ILE A 320 3.22 12.66 -16.34
N THR A 321 4.31 12.61 -17.11
CA THR A 321 4.44 11.79 -18.32
C THR A 321 5.02 10.43 -17.97
N GLU A 322 4.86 9.43 -18.83
CA GLU A 322 5.46 8.10 -18.63
C GLU A 322 6.98 8.17 -18.45
N LYS A 323 7.64 9.02 -19.25
CA LYS A 323 9.08 9.30 -19.10
C LYS A 323 9.40 9.85 -17.70
N LEU A 324 8.63 10.84 -17.23
CA LEU A 324 8.88 11.44 -15.92
C LEU A 324 8.61 10.44 -14.77
N ASN A 325 7.54 9.65 -14.87
CA ASN A 325 7.25 8.59 -13.89
C ASN A 325 8.43 7.61 -13.79
N ARG A 326 8.92 7.11 -14.95
CA ARG A 326 10.07 6.21 -14.99
C ARG A 326 11.32 6.86 -14.39
N ASP A 327 11.65 8.08 -14.83
CA ASP A 327 12.90 8.74 -14.42
C ASP A 327 12.89 9.09 -12.91
N ILE A 328 11.73 9.45 -12.32
CA ILE A 328 11.56 9.62 -10.86
C ILE A 328 11.66 8.27 -10.13
N GLY A 329 11.02 7.23 -10.65
CA GLY A 329 11.10 5.89 -10.08
C GLY A 329 12.53 5.36 -10.07
N ASP A 330 13.28 5.53 -11.16
CA ASP A 330 14.69 5.12 -11.27
C ASP A 330 15.58 5.92 -10.32
N PHE A 331 15.32 7.23 -10.18
CA PHE A 331 16.01 8.06 -9.20
C PHE A 331 15.89 7.49 -7.78
N PHE A 332 14.67 7.18 -7.33
CA PHE A 332 14.45 6.64 -5.98
C PHE A 332 14.95 5.19 -5.82
N ARG A 333 14.86 4.35 -6.86
CA ARG A 333 15.46 3.00 -6.87
C ARG A 333 16.98 3.05 -6.74
N ASN A 334 17.63 3.97 -7.44
CA ASN A 334 19.08 4.15 -7.35
C ASN A 334 19.51 4.70 -5.97
N LEU A 335 18.63 5.47 -5.31
CA LEU A 335 18.91 6.04 -4.00
C LEU A 335 18.71 5.04 -2.84
N TRP A 336 17.61 4.28 -2.85
CA TRP A 336 17.21 3.42 -1.73
C TRP A 336 17.30 1.92 -2.01
N GLY A 337 17.70 1.53 -3.21
CA GLY A 337 17.95 0.15 -3.58
C GLY A 337 16.69 -0.72 -3.70
N PRO A 338 16.80 -2.03 -3.41
CA PRO A 338 15.73 -3.01 -3.66
C PRO A 338 14.42 -2.75 -2.91
N TYR A 339 14.44 -1.98 -1.82
CA TYR A 339 13.24 -1.62 -1.05
C TYR A 339 12.81 -0.15 -1.22
N ALA A 340 13.13 0.45 -2.36
CA ALA A 340 12.82 1.86 -2.62
C ALA A 340 11.32 2.21 -2.48
N GLY A 341 10.40 1.30 -2.80
CA GLY A 341 8.97 1.51 -2.59
C GLY A 341 8.59 1.62 -1.11
N TRP A 342 9.30 0.90 -0.24
CA TRP A 342 9.07 0.96 1.21
C TRP A 342 9.59 2.29 1.77
N ALA A 343 10.80 2.72 1.37
CA ALA A 343 11.31 4.05 1.74
C ALA A 343 10.38 5.17 1.26
N GLN A 344 9.89 5.08 0.01
CA GLN A 344 8.92 6.02 -0.53
C GLN A 344 7.63 6.08 0.32
N SER A 345 7.17 4.94 0.86
CA SER A 345 5.97 4.90 1.70
C SER A 345 6.12 5.70 3.00
N VAL A 346 7.32 5.72 3.59
CA VAL A 346 7.63 6.55 4.78
C VAL A 346 7.52 8.03 4.44
N LEU A 347 8.13 8.47 3.33
CA LEU A 347 8.06 9.87 2.91
C LEU A 347 6.64 10.29 2.55
N PHE A 348 5.90 9.42 1.83
CA PHE A 348 4.51 9.65 1.49
C PHE A 348 3.65 9.81 2.75
N CYS A 349 3.80 8.89 3.72
CA CYS A 349 3.11 8.98 5.01
C CYS A 349 3.42 10.33 5.69
N SER A 350 4.67 10.77 5.66
CA SER A 350 5.07 12.05 6.22
C SER A 350 4.44 13.27 5.54
N ASP A 351 4.06 13.18 4.26
CA ASP A 351 3.49 14.30 3.48
C ASP A 351 1.96 14.42 3.64
N LEU A 352 1.30 13.40 4.21
CA LEU A 352 -0.13 13.42 4.44
C LEU A 352 -0.51 14.49 5.47
N LYS A 353 -1.52 15.31 5.13
CA LYS A 353 -2.04 16.39 5.99
C LYS A 353 -2.38 15.92 7.42
N LYS A 354 -2.89 14.71 7.56
CA LYS A 354 -3.27 14.12 8.86
C LYS A 354 -2.09 14.03 9.84
N PHE A 355 -0.85 13.94 9.33
CA PHE A 355 0.35 13.73 10.15
C PHE A 355 1.27 14.96 10.22
N GLN A 356 0.82 16.13 9.75
CA GLN A 356 1.63 17.36 9.78
C GLN A 356 1.95 17.80 11.22
N SER A 357 1.03 17.62 12.16
CA SER A 357 1.24 17.95 13.58
C SER A 357 2.39 17.14 14.22
N LEU A 358 2.66 15.92 13.75
CA LEU A 358 3.80 15.11 14.22
C LEU A 358 5.14 15.73 13.82
N LYS A 359 5.21 16.33 12.61
CA LYS A 359 6.40 17.07 12.16
C LYS A 359 6.61 18.34 12.97
N GLU A 360 5.54 19.12 13.18
CA GLU A 360 5.59 20.37 13.94
C GLU A 360 6.03 20.14 15.39
N THR A 361 5.47 19.11 16.04
CA THR A 361 5.82 18.74 17.43
C THR A 361 7.27 18.26 17.54
N ALA A 362 7.81 17.60 16.50
CA ALA A 362 9.20 17.18 16.48
C ALA A 362 10.17 18.34 16.30
N HIS A 363 9.84 19.34 15.47
CA HIS A 363 10.64 20.56 15.32
C HIS A 363 10.69 21.39 16.60
N LEU A 364 9.60 21.42 17.38
CA LEU A 364 9.57 22.09 18.68
C LEU A 364 10.41 21.39 19.77
N LYS A 365 10.76 20.11 19.58
CA LYS A 365 11.60 19.33 20.52
C LYS A 365 13.09 19.35 20.16
N GLN A 366 13.48 19.96 19.04
CA GLN A 366 14.89 20.20 18.76
C GLN A 366 15.35 21.40 19.61
N PRO A 367 16.50 21.33 20.32
CA PRO A 367 17.02 22.50 21.00
C PRO A 367 17.27 23.58 19.95
N VAL A 368 16.70 24.77 20.19
CA VAL A 368 17.04 25.99 19.47
C VAL A 368 18.57 26.08 19.50
N LYS A 369 19.21 26.00 18.33
CA LYS A 369 20.61 26.41 18.23
C LYS A 369 20.63 27.85 18.69
N GLU A 370 21.31 28.10 19.80
CA GLU A 370 21.67 29.45 20.22
C GLU A 370 22.30 30.13 19.00
N GLU A 371 21.64 31.19 18.54
CA GLU A 371 22.23 32.11 17.58
C GLU A 371 23.45 32.72 18.27
N GLU A 372 24.64 32.36 17.80
CA GLU A 372 25.86 33.05 18.17
C GLU A 372 25.75 34.51 17.71
N GLY A 373 25.54 35.37 18.71
CA GLY A 373 26.07 36.73 18.85
C GLY A 373 26.21 37.58 17.59
N GLU A 374 25.35 38.59 17.49
CA GLU A 374 25.60 39.82 16.74
C GLU A 374 26.95 40.45 17.12
N GLU A 375 27.85 40.62 16.14
CA GLU A 375 28.84 41.71 16.15
C GLU A 375 28.48 42.72 15.05
N GLU A 376 27.88 43.85 15.44
CA GLU A 376 27.71 45.00 14.56
C GLU A 376 28.95 45.94 14.55
N LYS A 377 29.54 46.03 13.36
CA LYS A 377 29.98 47.24 12.60
C LYS A 377 31.14 48.12 13.11
N MET A 378 32.13 48.35 12.22
CA MET A 378 32.28 49.63 11.46
C MET A 378 33.45 49.61 10.42
N PRO A 379 33.49 50.55 9.44
CA PRO A 379 34.02 50.33 8.09
C PRO A 379 35.41 50.93 7.84
N CYS A 380 36.23 50.27 7.02
CA CYS A 380 37.52 50.82 6.59
C CYS A 380 37.44 51.49 5.21
N LYS A 381 37.79 52.78 5.20
CA LYS A 381 37.79 53.70 4.05
C LYS A 381 38.89 53.34 3.04
N LYS A 382 38.57 53.55 1.75
CA LYS A 382 39.53 53.56 0.64
C LYS A 382 40.52 54.71 0.82
N THR A 383 41.83 54.45 0.71
CA THR A 383 42.82 55.48 0.33
C THR A 383 43.93 54.84 -0.51
N LYS A 384 44.22 55.49 -1.65
CA LYS A 384 45.27 55.14 -2.62
C LYS A 384 46.65 55.51 -2.07
N VAL A 385 47.67 54.66 -2.28
CA VAL A 385 49.05 55.10 -2.58
C VAL A 385 49.71 54.06 -3.52
N LYS A 386 50.32 54.59 -4.60
CA LYS A 386 51.15 53.93 -5.62
C LYS A 386 52.51 53.51 -5.04
N THR A 387 53.22 52.55 -5.65
CA THR A 387 54.54 52.75 -6.31
C THR A 387 54.98 51.45 -7.03
N GLU A 388 55.62 51.65 -8.18
CA GLU A 388 56.04 50.73 -9.25
C GLU A 388 57.33 49.92 -8.95
N CYS A 389 57.53 48.83 -9.71
CA CYS A 389 58.78 48.44 -10.40
C CYS A 389 58.51 47.20 -11.29
N THR A 390 58.29 47.35 -12.61
CA THR A 390 59.23 47.06 -13.73
C THR A 390 59.82 45.64 -13.77
N GLY A 391 59.30 44.72 -14.60
CA GLY A 391 59.85 44.29 -15.93
C GLY A 391 60.23 42.79 -15.87
N THR A 392 60.11 41.88 -16.85
CA THR A 392 59.94 41.97 -18.31
C THR A 392 59.53 40.60 -18.90
N ALA A 393 58.72 40.64 -19.97
CA ALA A 393 58.55 39.75 -21.15
C ALA A 393 58.64 38.20 -21.10
N GLY A 394 57.63 37.56 -21.71
CA GLY A 394 57.68 36.19 -22.26
C GLY A 394 56.35 35.79 -22.91
N ASN A 395 56.29 35.84 -24.24
CA ASN A 395 55.12 35.75 -25.12
C ASN A 395 54.78 34.29 -25.51
N LEU A 396 53.50 33.97 -25.82
CA LEU A 396 53.06 33.23 -27.04
C LEU A 396 51.53 32.97 -27.04
N LYS A 397 50.90 33.37 -28.14
CA LYS A 397 49.47 33.25 -28.52
C LYS A 397 49.21 31.92 -29.25
N ALA A 398 47.94 31.45 -29.27
CA ALA A 398 47.13 31.34 -30.50
C ALA A 398 45.73 30.72 -30.28
N LYS A 399 44.70 31.41 -30.79
CA LYS A 399 43.45 30.86 -31.38
C LYS A 399 43.45 31.28 -32.86
N PRO A 400 42.74 30.56 -33.76
CA PRO A 400 41.53 31.12 -34.43
C PRO A 400 40.52 30.01 -34.79
N ALA A 401 39.33 30.17 -35.41
CA ALA A 401 38.39 31.25 -35.73
C ALA A 401 37.08 30.58 -36.24
N CYS A 402 36.01 31.35 -36.26
CA CYS A 402 34.67 31.03 -36.78
C CYS A 402 34.54 31.40 -38.27
N HIS A 403 33.84 30.58 -39.08
CA HIS A 403 33.32 30.99 -40.38
C HIS A 403 31.86 30.54 -40.59
N LYS A 404 31.00 31.54 -40.87
CA LYS A 404 29.67 31.42 -41.47
C LYS A 404 29.78 31.36 -43.00
N LYS A 405 28.89 30.60 -43.65
CA LYS A 405 28.28 30.75 -45.01
C LYS A 405 27.47 29.45 -45.26
N ALA A 406 26.37 29.34 -46.01
CA ALA A 406 25.36 30.21 -46.59
C ALA A 406 24.22 29.27 -47.06
N LYS A 407 22.97 29.76 -47.12
CA LYS A 407 21.78 29.03 -47.61
C LYS A 407 21.81 28.88 -49.14
N ILE A 408 21.42 27.71 -49.66
CA ILE A 408 20.88 27.56 -51.02
C ILE A 408 19.58 26.75 -50.94
N SER A 409 18.53 27.32 -51.54
CA SER A 409 17.18 26.78 -51.65
C SER A 409 17.01 26.18 -53.04
N VAL A 410 16.44 24.97 -53.15
CA VAL A 410 15.94 24.44 -54.43
C VAL A 410 14.49 24.01 -54.24
N LYS A 411 13.59 24.69 -54.95
CA LYS A 411 12.19 24.33 -55.17
C LYS A 411 12.11 23.16 -56.16
N LYS A 412 11.21 22.20 -55.92
CA LYS A 412 10.56 21.41 -56.97
C LYS A 412 9.06 21.41 -56.70
N GLU A 413 8.33 21.91 -57.68
CA GLU A 413 6.87 21.91 -57.81
C GLU A 413 6.36 20.55 -58.33
N PRO A 414 5.03 20.30 -58.28
CA PRO A 414 4.42 18.97 -58.24
C PRO A 414 4.12 18.39 -59.62
N VAL A 415 3.88 17.08 -59.66
CA VAL A 415 3.30 16.39 -60.81
C VAL A 415 1.95 15.80 -60.37
N MET A 416 0.98 15.93 -61.29
CA MET A 416 -0.42 15.50 -61.25
C MET A 416 -0.68 14.11 -60.67
#